data_AF-A0AAV6JIP6-F1
#
_entry.id   AF-A0AAV6JIP6-F1
#
_cell.length_a   1.000
_cell.length_b   1.000
_cell.length_c   1.000
_cell.angle_alpha   90.00
_cell.angle_beta   90.00
_cell.angle_gamma   90.00
#
_symmetry.space_group_name_H-M   'P 1'
#
loop_
_entity.id
_entity.type
_entity.pdbx_description
1 polymer ?
#
loop_
_entity_poly.entity_id
_entity_poly.type
_entity_poly.pdbx_seq_one_letter_code
_entity_poly.pdbx_strand_id
1 'polypeptide(L)' 'MKIISWNIRGLGSSTKKRFVSKLIKDRYPDILFLQETKIERFEMSVVHRMWGTADVEYAEYGWFVWSSESLFWLGEV' A
#
# COMPACT_ATOMS: atom_id res chain seq x y z
N MET A 1 1.23 -5.91 18.49
CA MET A 1 0.79 -5.15 17.31
C MET A 1 1.76 -4.01 17.04
N LYS A 2 2.48 -4.08 15.92
CA LYS A 2 3.52 -3.16 15.49
C LYS A 2 3.13 -2.62 14.13
N ILE A 3 2.87 -1.32 14.08
CA ILE A 3 2.46 -0.63 12.88
C ILE A 3 3.61 0.27 12.44
N ILE A 4 3.97 0.18 11.17
CA ILE A 4 4.95 1.08 10.55
C ILE A 4 4.22 1.84 9.45
N SER A 5 4.36 3.16 9.44
CA SER A 5 3.95 3.99 8.30
C SER A 5 5.16 4.70 7.75
N TRP A 6 5.36 4.63 6.43
CA TRP A 6 6.49 5.24 5.77
C TRP A 6 6.10 5.90 4.44
N ASN A 7 6.29 7.21 4.38
CA ASN A 7 6.29 7.95 3.13
C ASN A 7 7.63 7.72 2.42
N ILE A 8 7.56 7.03 1.29
CA ILE A 8 8.72 6.56 0.55
C ILE A 8 8.66 7.10 -0.87
N ARG A 9 9.80 7.59 -1.36
CA ARG A 9 9.97 8.00 -2.75
C ARG A 9 10.81 6.98 -3.51
N GLY A 10 10.47 6.75 -4.77
CA GLY A 10 11.16 5.84 -5.68
C GLY A 10 10.89 4.36 -5.41
N LEU A 11 9.74 3.99 -4.82
CA LEU A 11 9.41 2.58 -4.56
C LEU A 11 9.23 1.76 -5.85
N GLY A 12 9.16 2.40 -7.01
CA GLY A 12 9.15 1.74 -8.32
C GLY A 12 10.47 1.02 -8.61
N SER A 13 11.57 1.52 -8.05
CA SER A 13 12.90 0.94 -8.21
C SER A 13 13.06 -0.37 -7.42
N SER A 14 13.73 -1.36 -8.02
CA SER A 14 14.03 -2.65 -7.40
C SER A 14 14.83 -2.51 -6.10
N THR A 15 15.79 -1.57 -6.07
CA THR A 15 16.60 -1.27 -4.89
C THR A 15 15.74 -0.89 -3.68
N LYS A 16 14.73 -0.03 -3.89
CA LYS A 16 13.89 0.45 -2.79
C LYS A 16 12.91 -0.62 -2.32
N LYS A 17 12.36 -1.44 -3.23
CA LYS A 17 11.59 -2.64 -2.88
C LYS A 17 12.39 -3.60 -2.00
N ARG A 18 13.67 -3.83 -2.34
CA ARG A 18 14.57 -4.67 -1.52
C ARG A 18 14.83 -4.08 -0.13
N PHE A 19 14.96 -2.75 -0.05
CA PHE A 19 15.09 -2.07 1.24
C PHE A 19 13.85 -2.25 2.11
N VAL A 20 12.64 -2.10 1.54
CA VAL A 20 11.39 -2.34 2.28
C VAL A 20 11.28 -3.80 2.72
N SER A 21 11.66 -4.76 1.87
CA SER A 21 11.69 -6.18 2.28
C SER A 21 12.65 -6.42 3.45
N LYS A 22 13.82 -5.78 3.44
CA LYS A 22 14.74 -5.80 4.59
C LYS A 22 14.13 -5.17 5.84
N LEU A 23 13.42 -4.05 5.71
CA LEU A 23 12.73 -3.40 6.82
C LEU A 23 11.68 -4.33 7.45
N ILE A 24 10.88 -5.02 6.64
CA ILE A 24 9.87 -6.00 7.10
C ILE A 24 10.56 -7.12 7.88
N LYS A 25 11.66 -7.69 7.34
CA LYS A 25 12.43 -8.74 8.01
C LYS A 25 13.12 -8.29 9.29
N ASP A 26 13.65 -7.07 9.32
CA ASP A 26 14.40 -6.57 10.46
C ASP A 26 13.45 -6.10 11.59
N ARG A 27 12.25 -5.62 11.24
CA ARG A 27 11.32 -5.03 12.19
C ARG A 27 10.12 -5.89 12.51
N TYR A 28 9.77 -6.89 11.71
CA TYR A 28 8.57 -7.73 11.88
C TYR A 28 7.31 -6.91 12.25
N PRO A 29 6.85 -6.00 11.36
CA PRO A 29 5.60 -5.29 11.58
C PRO A 29 4.39 -6.20 11.34
N ASP A 30 3.31 -5.95 12.08
CA ASP A 30 2.01 -6.56 11.83
C ASP A 30 1.28 -5.84 10.68
N ILE A 31 1.47 -4.51 10.57
CA ILE A 31 0.88 -3.67 9.51
C ILE A 31 1.93 -2.69 8.99
N LEU A 32 2.00 -2.54 7.66
CA LEU A 32 2.89 -1.59 6.99
C LEU A 32 2.08 -0.69 6.04
N PHE A 33 2.10 0.61 6.30
CA PHE A 33 1.59 1.61 5.36
C PHE A 33 2.75 2.17 4.55
N LEU A 34 2.67 2.06 3.23
CA LEU A 34 3.59 2.69 2.29
C LEU A 34 2.84 3.75 1.52
N GLN A 35 3.32 4.99 1.61
CA GLN A 35 2.80 6.09 0.80
C GLN A 35 3.81 6.39 -0.30
N GLU A 36 3.42 6.15 -1.54
CA GLU A 36 4.15 6.56 -2.74
C GLU A 36 3.19 7.37 -3.62
N THR A 37 3.54 8.61 -3.91
CA THR A 37 2.72 9.54 -4.71
C THR A 37 2.80 9.31 -6.22
N LYS A 38 3.74 8.49 -6.70
CA LYS A 38 4.05 8.28 -8.13
C LYS A 38 3.82 6.84 -8.60
N ILE A 39 3.29 5.98 -7.74
CA ILE A 39 2.90 4.61 -8.10
C ILE A 39 1.41 4.51 -7.85
N GLU A 40 0.66 4.32 -8.93
CA GLU A 40 -0.79 4.24 -8.85
C GLU A 40 -1.27 2.88 -8.35
N ARG A 41 -0.54 1.79 -8.68
CA ARG A 41 -0.88 0.41 -8.31
C ARG A 41 0.37 -0.44 -8.07
N PHE A 42 0.25 -1.40 -7.17
CA PHE A 42 1.19 -2.47 -6.99
C PHE A 42 0.61 -3.78 -7.52
N GLU A 43 1.41 -4.50 -8.32
CA GLU A 43 1.09 -5.90 -8.56
C GLU A 43 1.19 -6.68 -7.25
N MET A 44 0.20 -7.54 -7.00
CA MET A 44 0.18 -8.42 -5.82
C MET A 44 1.47 -9.27 -5.70
N SER A 45 2.04 -9.67 -6.85
CA SER A 45 3.31 -10.40 -6.94
C SER A 45 4.47 -9.65 -6.28
N VAL A 46 4.48 -8.31 -6.37
CA VAL A 46 5.49 -7.44 -5.77
C VAL A 46 5.29 -7.35 -4.27
N VAL A 47 4.04 -7.26 -3.81
CA VAL A 47 3.69 -7.24 -2.38
C VAL A 47 4.15 -8.52 -1.71
N HIS A 48 3.77 -9.69 -2.26
CA HIS A 48 4.19 -10.99 -1.73
C HIS A 48 5.72 -11.14 -1.70
N ARG A 49 6.42 -10.67 -2.74
CA ARG A 49 7.88 -10.71 -2.78
C ARG A 49 8.52 -9.79 -1.73
N MET A 50 7.95 -8.62 -1.51
CA MET A 50 8.45 -7.68 -0.50
C MET A 50 8.21 -8.20 0.92
N TRP A 51 7.01 -8.72 1.18
CA TRP A 51 6.64 -9.28 2.48
C TRP A 51 7.36 -10.60 2.78
N GLY A 52 7.61 -11.41 1.74
CA GLY A 52 8.26 -12.71 1.86
C GLY A 52 7.30 -13.88 2.08
N THR A 53 5.98 -13.66 2.00
CA THR A 53 4.93 -14.69 2.02
C THR A 53 3.74 -14.26 1.17
N ALA A 54 2.94 -15.23 0.72
CA ALA A 54 1.66 -15.01 0.07
C ALA A 54 0.50 -14.89 1.09
N ASP A 55 0.76 -15.22 2.35
CA ASP A 55 -0.18 -15.06 3.46
C ASP A 55 -0.08 -13.63 4.02
N VAL A 56 -0.45 -12.66 3.18
CA VAL A 56 -0.51 -11.25 3.54
C VAL A 56 -1.67 -10.60 2.80
N GLU A 57 -2.49 -9.86 3.53
CA GLU A 57 -3.55 -9.05 2.95
C GLU A 57 -3.01 -7.69 2.52
N TYR A 58 -3.56 -7.15 1.43
CA TYR A 58 -3.15 -5.88 0.87
C TYR A 58 -4.37 -5.07 0.42
N ALA A 59 -4.34 -3.77 0.69
CA ALA A 59 -5.34 -2.81 0.25
C ALA A 59 -4.66 -1.60 -0.37
N GLU A 60 -5.18 -1.17 -1.52
CA GLU A 60 -4.78 0.05 -2.21
C GLU A 60 -5.77 1.17 -1.88
N TYR A 61 -5.24 2.29 -1.40
CA TYR A 61 -6.03 3.51 -1.19
C TYR A 61 -5.54 4.56 -2.18
N GLY A 62 -6.24 4.68 -3.31
CA GLY A 62 -5.98 5.68 -4.34
C GLY A 62 -6.81 6.96 -4.16
N TRP A 63 -6.41 8.04 -4.83
CA TRP A 63 -7.18 9.28 -4.92
C TRP A 63 -8.38 9.10 -5.87
N PHE A 64 -9.44 8.47 -5.39
CA PHE A 64 -10.75 8.80 -5.95
C PHE A 64 -11.10 10.19 -5.45
N VAL A 65 -10.83 11.21 -6.27
CA VAL A 65 -11.55 12.48 -6.17
C VAL A 65 -13.01 12.11 -6.36
N TRP A 66 -13.79 12.16 -5.28
CA TRP A 66 -15.23 12.22 -5.41
C TRP A 66 -15.53 13.47 -6.24
N SER A 67 -15.87 13.30 -7.53
CA SER A 67 -16.72 14.29 -8.17
C SER A 67 -17.98 14.34 -7.32
N SER A 68 -18.38 15.55 -6.94
CA SER A 68 -19.52 15.87 -6.06
C SER A 68 -20.89 15.34 -6.53
N GLU A 69 -20.94 14.50 -7.56
CA GLU A 69 -22.18 14.04 -8.19
C GLU A 69 -22.70 12.70 -7.66
N SER A 70 -21.93 11.97 -6.83
CA SER A 70 -22.35 10.65 -6.32
C SER A 70 -22.99 10.66 -4.91
N LEU A 71 -23.18 11.83 -4.30
CA LEU A 71 -23.78 11.95 -2.95
C LEU A 71 -25.31 12.11 -2.95
N PHE A 72 -26.00 11.97 -4.09
CA PHE A 72 -27.45 12.17 -4.21
C PHE A 72 -28.29 10.90 -4.42
N TRP A 73 -27.79 9.70 -4.11
CA TRP A 73 -28.55 8.46 -4.35
C TRP A 73 -28.60 7.49 -3.18
N LEU A 74 -28.89 7.98 -1.96
CA LEU A 74 -29.54 7.18 -0.91
C LEU A 74 -30.46 8.08 -0.06
N GLY A 75 -31.66 8.30 -0.58
CA GLY A 75 -32.78 8.97 0.09
C GLY A 75 -33.87 9.24 -0.93
N GLU A 76 -35.02 8.57 -0.77
CA GLU A 76 -36.13 8.40 -1.72
C GLU A 76 -35.87 7.24 -2.71
N VAL A 77 -36.49 6.06 -2.56
CA VAL A 77 -37.93 5.74 -2.40
C VAL A 77 -38.12 4.58 -1.41
#